data_AF-A0A151EQL2-F1
#
_entry.id   AF-A0A151EQL2-F1
#
_cell.length_a   1.000
_cell.length_b   1.000
_cell.length_c   1.000
_cell.angle_alpha   90.00
_cell.angle_beta   90.00
_cell.angle_gamma   90.00
#
_symmetry.space_group_name_H-M   'P 1'
#
loop_
_entity.id
_entity.type
_entity.pdbx_description
1 polymer ?
#
loop_
_entity_poly.entity_id
_entity_poly.type
_entity_poly.pdbx_seq_one_letter_code
_entity_poly.pdbx_strand_id
1 'polypeptide(L)'
;METDTENLILDFLKKQPMGATVTDIANKLDMSRTTTVKYLEVMRATGLLDYKEVGMAKLWFVSTRLSYAEHILLEKTKQVLKAVETPEKHLELIRRATQPHIETFRHYPEEERKKLAEMFKEMADEVEKD
;
A
#
# COMPACT_ATOMS: atom_id res chain seq x y z
N MET A 1 14.37 -8.74 -0.76
CA MET A 1 15.04 -8.95 0.54
C MET A 1 14.45 -8.06 1.63
N GLU A 2 14.50 -6.72 1.58
CA GLU A 2 13.84 -5.87 2.61
C GLU A 2 12.30 -6.02 2.60
N THR A 3 11.70 -6.08 1.41
CA THR A 3 10.24 -6.19 1.20
C THR A 3 9.65 -7.48 1.78
N ASP A 4 10.44 -8.55 1.85
CA ASP A 4 9.99 -9.85 2.38
C ASP A 4 9.77 -9.79 3.89
N THR A 5 10.62 -9.05 4.61
CA THR A 5 10.53 -8.92 6.06
C THR A 5 9.36 -8.03 6.47
N GLU A 6 9.14 -6.92 5.78
CA GLU A 6 7.99 -6.02 6.01
C GLU A 6 6.67 -6.75 5.79
N ASN A 7 6.59 -7.60 4.75
CA ASN A 7 5.41 -8.43 4.50
C ASN A 7 5.18 -9.46 5.61
N LEU A 8 6.23 -10.13 6.11
CA LEU A 8 6.12 -11.05 7.24
C LEU A 8 5.61 -10.36 8.51
N ILE A 9 6.07 -9.13 8.78
CA ILE A 9 5.59 -8.31 9.90
C ILE A 9 4.12 -7.96 9.72
N LEU A 10 3.70 -7.51 8.52
CA LEU A 10 2.30 -7.20 8.22
C LEU A 10 1.40 -8.44 8.39
N ASP A 11 1.80 -9.57 7.84
CA ASP A 11 1.02 -10.82 7.89
C ASP A 11 0.90 -11.37 9.31
N PHE A 12 1.92 -11.17 10.13
CA PHE A 12 1.83 -11.47 11.56
C PHE A 12 0.85 -10.53 12.26
N LEU A 13 1.02 -9.21 12.12
CA LEU A 13 0.22 -8.19 12.82
C LEU A 13 -1.25 -8.18 12.38
N LYS A 14 -1.56 -8.51 11.12
CA LYS A 14 -2.94 -8.70 10.64
C LYS A 14 -3.71 -9.76 11.43
N LYS A 15 -2.99 -10.73 12.03
CA LYS A 15 -3.56 -11.81 12.84
C LYS A 15 -3.63 -11.46 14.33
N GLN A 16 -3.21 -10.25 14.73
CA GLN A 16 -3.18 -9.80 16.12
C GLN A 16 -4.17 -8.64 16.33
N PRO A 17 -5.42 -8.90 16.74
CA PRO A 17 -6.47 -7.88 16.86
C PRO A 17 -6.12 -6.71 17.80
N MET A 18 -5.28 -6.98 18.81
CA MET A 18 -4.87 -5.99 19.81
C MET A 18 -3.50 -5.36 19.52
N GLY A 19 -2.84 -5.79 18.44
CA GLY A 19 -1.44 -5.54 18.17
C GLY A 19 -0.50 -6.48 18.94
N ALA A 20 0.80 -6.32 18.73
CA ALA A 20 1.83 -7.13 19.35
C ALA A 20 3.01 -6.27 19.85
N THR A 21 3.70 -6.71 20.89
CA THR A 21 4.91 -6.02 21.34
C THR A 21 6.07 -6.30 20.39
N VAL A 22 7.11 -5.46 20.43
CA VAL A 22 8.36 -5.71 19.70
C VAL A 22 8.92 -7.11 20.03
N THR A 23 8.81 -7.55 21.28
CA THR A 23 9.30 -8.86 21.71
C THR A 23 8.49 -9.99 21.08
N ASP A 24 7.16 -9.86 21.02
CA ASP A 24 6.29 -10.87 20.39
C ASP A 24 6.61 -11.02 18.90
N ILE A 25 6.80 -9.89 18.21
CA ILE A 25 7.13 -9.84 16.78
C ILE A 25 8.53 -10.45 16.53
N ALA A 26 9.52 -10.02 17.31
CA ALA A 26 10.90 -10.51 17.22
C ALA A 26 10.99 -12.02 17.40
N ASN A 27 10.32 -12.55 18.45
CA ASN A 27 10.28 -13.97 18.72
C ASN A 27 9.54 -14.76 17.64
N LYS A 28 8.44 -14.21 17.11
CA LYS A 28 7.64 -14.92 16.12
C LYS A 28 8.32 -15.02 14.76
N LEU A 29 9.11 -14.01 14.39
CA LEU A 29 9.76 -13.90 13.09
C LEU A 29 11.25 -14.30 13.13
N ASP A 30 11.75 -14.78 14.27
CA ASP A 30 13.16 -15.13 14.48
C ASP A 30 14.11 -13.97 14.14
N MET A 31 13.77 -12.77 14.61
CA MET A 31 14.51 -11.54 14.38
C MET A 31 15.06 -10.96 15.68
N SER A 32 16.19 -10.26 15.62
CA SER A 32 16.66 -9.51 16.78
C SER A 32 15.67 -8.40 17.15
N ARG A 33 15.56 -8.08 18.45
CA ARG A 33 14.73 -6.96 18.93
C ARG A 33 15.12 -5.63 18.27
N THR A 34 16.42 -5.38 18.12
CA THR A 34 16.96 -4.17 17.47
C THR A 34 16.54 -4.09 16.01
N THR A 35 16.66 -5.19 15.26
CA THR A 35 16.22 -5.26 13.85
C THR A 35 14.72 -5.03 13.75
N THR A 36 13.95 -5.67 14.63
CA THR A 36 12.49 -5.54 14.69
C THR A 36 12.07 -4.08 14.91
N VAL A 37 12.68 -3.37 15.87
CA VAL A 37 12.41 -1.94 16.10
C VAL A 37 12.67 -1.11 14.85
N LYS A 38 13.80 -1.34 14.15
CA LYS A 38 14.13 -0.59 12.94
C LYS A 38 13.04 -0.72 11.87
N TYR A 39 12.60 -1.95 11.58
CA TYR A 39 11.53 -2.18 10.61
C TYR A 39 10.22 -1.53 11.05
N LEU A 40 9.82 -1.70 12.31
CA LEU A 40 8.57 -1.14 12.83
C LEU A 40 8.54 0.40 12.73
N GLU A 41 9.63 1.08 13.09
CA GLU A 41 9.71 2.54 12.99
C GLU A 41 9.71 3.01 11.53
N VAL A 42 10.40 2.32 10.61
CA VAL A 42 10.37 2.65 9.16
C VAL A 42 8.95 2.46 8.60
N MET A 43 8.32 1.32 8.88
CA MET A 43 6.97 1.02 8.41
C MET A 43 5.92 1.96 9.02
N ARG A 44 6.16 2.47 10.24
CA ARG A 44 5.31 3.50 10.83
C ARG A 44 5.53 4.87 10.20
N ALA A 45 6.77 5.23 9.91
CA ALA A 45 7.07 6.48 9.19
C ALA A 45 6.44 6.50 7.79
N THR A 46 6.25 5.34 7.16
CA THR A 46 5.52 5.22 5.90
C THR A 46 4.00 5.08 6.09
N GLY A 47 3.47 4.99 7.31
CA GLY A 47 2.02 4.93 7.56
C GLY A 47 1.40 3.53 7.41
N LEU A 48 2.21 2.48 7.30
CA LEU A 48 1.76 1.09 7.22
C LEU A 48 1.43 0.47 8.57
N LEU A 49 2.17 0.88 9.59
CA LEU A 49 1.96 0.47 10.97
C LEU A 49 1.74 1.70 11.85
N ASP A 50 1.13 1.48 12.99
CA ASP A 50 1.21 2.40 14.11
C ASP A 50 1.32 1.61 15.41
N TYR A 51 1.46 2.29 16.54
CA TYR A 51 1.42 1.67 17.85
C TYR A 51 0.56 2.45 18.83
N LYS A 52 0.06 1.74 19.83
CA LYS A 52 -0.52 2.32 21.05
C LYS A 52 0.33 1.92 22.25
N GLU A 53 0.36 2.79 23.25
CA GLU A 53 1.04 2.50 24.51
C GLU A 53 0.06 1.80 25.46
N VAL A 54 0.50 0.67 26.02
CA VAL A 54 -0.22 -0.07 27.06
C VAL A 54 0.77 -0.30 28.20
N GLY A 55 0.63 0.50 29.26
CA GLY A 55 1.67 0.61 30.30
C GLY A 55 2.98 1.09 29.67
N MET A 56 4.06 0.33 29.89
CA MET A 56 5.39 0.64 29.35
C MET A 56 5.66 0.02 27.97
N ALA A 57 4.68 -0.71 27.39
CA ALA A 57 4.86 -1.43 26.14
C ALA A 57 4.18 -0.72 24.97
N LYS A 58 4.87 -0.68 23.82
CA LYS A 58 4.26 -0.35 22.53
C LYS A 58 3.61 -1.61 21.94
N LEU A 59 2.31 -1.57 21.70
CA LEU A 59 1.58 -2.57 20.91
C LEU A 59 1.44 -2.05 19.48
N TRP A 60 2.15 -2.70 18.57
CA TRP A 60 2.18 -2.37 17.16
C TRP A 60 1.04 -3.06 16.43
N PHE A 61 0.40 -2.36 15.50
CA PHE A 61 -0.71 -2.85 14.70
C PHE A 61 -0.67 -2.26 13.29
N VAL A 62 -1.39 -2.90 12.36
CA VAL A 62 -1.47 -2.42 10.98
C VAL A 62 -2.45 -1.26 10.90
N SER A 63 -2.00 -0.10 10.41
CA SER A 63 -2.81 1.11 10.26
C SER A 63 -3.59 1.18 8.94
N THR A 64 -3.26 0.33 7.97
CA THR A 64 -3.93 0.24 6.66
C THR A 64 -4.28 -1.20 6.29
N ARG A 65 -5.36 -1.42 5.52
CA ARG A 65 -5.72 -2.78 5.06
C ARG A 65 -4.92 -3.24 3.84
N LEU A 66 -4.09 -2.37 3.27
CA LEU A 66 -3.27 -2.65 2.10
C LEU A 66 -2.04 -3.50 2.43
N SER A 67 -1.50 -4.21 1.45
CA SER A 67 -0.13 -4.74 1.50
C SER A 67 0.91 -3.62 1.46
N TYR A 68 2.16 -3.95 1.84
CA TYR A 68 3.28 -3.01 1.75
C TYR A 68 3.40 -2.43 0.33
N ALA A 69 3.40 -3.31 -0.67
CA ALA A 69 3.56 -2.93 -2.07
C ALA A 69 2.43 -2.02 -2.56
N GLU A 70 1.17 -2.34 -2.24
CA GLU A 70 0.01 -1.51 -2.60
C GLU A 70 0.08 -0.13 -1.94
N HIS A 71 0.43 -0.07 -0.66
CA HIS A 71 0.56 1.19 0.05
C HIS A 71 1.68 2.08 -0.54
N ILE A 72 2.86 1.51 -0.77
CA ILE A 72 3.97 2.24 -1.37
C ILE A 72 3.62 2.73 -2.77
N LEU A 73 2.94 1.90 -3.59
CA LEU A 73 2.46 2.30 -4.91
C LEU A 73 1.55 3.53 -4.82
N LEU A 74 0.57 3.53 -3.91
CA LEU A 74 -0.35 4.66 -3.73
C LEU A 74 0.35 5.92 -3.22
N GLU A 75 1.26 5.80 -2.25
CA GLU A 75 2.00 6.95 -1.73
C GLU A 75 2.94 7.55 -2.76
N LYS A 76 3.65 6.71 -3.53
CA LYS A 76 4.50 7.18 -4.63
C LYS A 76 3.69 7.83 -5.73
N THR A 77 2.53 7.26 -6.08
CA THR A 77 1.59 7.87 -7.02
C THR A 77 1.19 9.27 -6.56
N LYS A 78 0.76 9.45 -5.30
CA LYS A 78 0.41 10.77 -4.74
C LYS A 78 1.56 11.78 -4.84
N GLN A 79 2.79 11.37 -4.55
CA GLN A 79 3.97 12.24 -4.65
C GLN A 79 4.20 12.72 -6.10
N VAL A 80 4.09 11.80 -7.06
CA VAL A 80 4.22 12.15 -8.48
C VAL A 80 3.11 13.10 -8.89
N LEU A 81 1.86 12.81 -8.55
CA LEU A 81 0.71 13.66 -8.92
C LEU A 81 0.83 15.09 -8.37
N LYS A 82 1.34 15.27 -7.14
CA LYS A 82 1.61 16.59 -6.57
C LYS A 82 2.68 17.40 -7.32
N ALA A 83 3.60 16.71 -8.00
CA ALA A 83 4.69 17.33 -8.76
C ALA A 83 4.32 17.60 -10.23
N VAL A 84 3.13 17.19 -10.69
CA VAL A 84 2.66 17.45 -12.05
C VAL A 84 2.16 18.91 -12.14
N GLU A 85 2.83 19.70 -12.97
CA GLU A 85 2.58 21.15 -13.07
C GLU A 85 1.54 21.54 -14.12
N THR A 86 1.32 20.70 -15.15
CA THR A 86 0.43 21.03 -16.27
C THR A 86 -0.51 19.87 -16.61
N PRO A 87 -1.71 20.15 -17.15
CA PRO A 87 -2.64 19.12 -17.60
C PRO A 87 -2.01 18.15 -18.62
N GLU A 88 -1.19 18.65 -19.55
CA GLU A 88 -0.56 17.82 -20.59
C GLU A 88 0.40 16.79 -20.01
N LYS A 89 1.23 17.20 -19.03
CA LYS A 89 2.10 16.29 -18.29
C LYS A 89 1.29 15.26 -17.51
N HIS A 90 0.14 15.65 -16.97
CA HIS A 90 -0.77 14.75 -16.26
C HIS A 90 -1.32 13.67 -17.21
N LEU A 91 -1.80 14.08 -18.39
CA LEU A 91 -2.33 13.16 -19.40
C LEU A 91 -1.26 12.18 -19.89
N GLU A 92 -0.03 12.65 -20.12
CA GLU A 92 1.09 11.78 -20.52
C GLU A 92 1.39 10.74 -19.44
N LEU A 93 1.43 11.16 -18.16
CA LEU A 93 1.67 10.25 -17.04
C LEU A 93 0.57 9.19 -16.93
N ILE A 94 -0.71 9.59 -17.00
CA ILE A 94 -1.84 8.65 -16.96
C ILE A 94 -1.74 7.66 -18.11
N ARG A 95 -1.48 8.13 -19.34
CA ARG A 95 -1.34 7.25 -20.50
C ARG A 95 -0.21 6.23 -20.29
N ARG A 96 0.95 6.68 -19.81
CA ARG A 96 2.09 5.79 -19.53
C ARG A 96 1.77 4.77 -18.43
N ALA A 97 1.11 5.19 -17.35
CA ALA A 97 0.76 4.32 -16.24
C ALA A 97 -0.33 3.30 -16.61
N THR A 98 -1.30 3.69 -17.45
CA THR A 98 -2.44 2.84 -17.83
C THR A 98 -2.13 1.88 -18.98
N GLN A 99 -1.16 2.21 -19.85
CA GLN A 99 -0.84 1.40 -21.02
C GLN A 99 -0.53 -0.09 -20.70
N PRO A 100 0.32 -0.42 -19.70
CA PRO A 100 0.57 -1.84 -19.34
C PRO A 100 -0.69 -2.54 -18.81
N HIS A 101 -1.56 -1.81 -18.12
CA HIS A 101 -2.85 -2.33 -17.65
C HIS A 101 -3.76 -2.65 -18.83
N ILE A 102 -3.90 -1.76 -19.80
CA ILE A 102 -4.68 -1.98 -21.02
C ILE A 102 -4.18 -3.22 -21.78
N GLU A 103 -2.85 -3.36 -21.92
CA GLU A 103 -2.24 -4.54 -22.54
C GLU A 103 -2.56 -5.82 -21.78
N THR A 104 -2.52 -5.78 -20.44
CA THR A 104 -2.90 -6.91 -19.59
C THR A 104 -4.37 -7.26 -19.77
N PHE A 105 -5.26 -6.27 -19.71
CA PHE A 105 -6.71 -6.45 -19.79
C PHE A 105 -7.17 -7.08 -21.11
N ARG A 106 -6.44 -6.87 -22.21
CA ARG A 106 -6.75 -7.51 -23.51
C ARG A 106 -6.73 -9.03 -23.45
N HIS A 107 -6.04 -9.61 -22.47
CA HIS A 107 -5.96 -11.05 -22.27
C HIS A 107 -7.09 -11.61 -21.38
N TYR A 108 -7.96 -10.74 -20.83
CA TYR A 108 -9.05 -11.17 -19.97
C TYR A 108 -10.30 -11.57 -20.78
N PRO A 109 -11.18 -12.41 -20.20
CA PRO A 109 -12.48 -12.74 -20.79
C PRO A 109 -13.29 -11.48 -21.13
N GLU A 110 -14.11 -11.55 -22.17
CA GLU A 110 -14.91 -10.41 -22.64
C GLU A 110 -15.78 -9.79 -21.54
N GLU A 111 -16.42 -10.62 -20.73
CA GLU A 111 -17.27 -10.15 -19.62
C GLU A 111 -16.50 -9.33 -18.58
N GLU A 112 -15.26 -9.71 -18.27
CA GLU A 112 -14.41 -8.93 -17.36
C GLU A 112 -13.91 -7.64 -18.02
N ARG A 113 -13.61 -7.68 -19.33
CA ARG A 113 -13.27 -6.47 -20.10
C ARG A 113 -14.43 -5.47 -20.15
N LYS A 114 -15.68 -5.94 -20.22
CA LYS A 114 -16.88 -5.07 -20.17
C LYS A 114 -16.97 -4.33 -18.84
N LYS A 115 -16.81 -5.04 -17.71
CA LYS A 115 -16.79 -4.42 -16.37
C LYS A 115 -15.68 -3.36 -16.24
N LEU A 116 -14.48 -3.65 -16.74
CA LEU A 116 -13.37 -2.70 -16.75
C LEU A 116 -13.68 -1.46 -17.61
N ALA A 117 -14.31 -1.65 -18.77
CA ALA A 117 -14.73 -0.55 -19.63
C ALA A 117 -15.82 0.31 -18.99
N GLU A 118 -16.77 -0.29 -18.26
CA GLU A 118 -17.78 0.42 -17.48
C GLU A 118 -17.13 1.29 -16.40
N MET A 119 -16.20 0.73 -15.61
CA MET A 119 -15.44 1.49 -14.61
C MET A 119 -14.72 2.72 -15.23
N PHE A 120 -14.11 2.58 -16.41
CA PHE A 120 -13.47 3.73 -17.09
C PHE A 120 -14.47 4.79 -17.54
N LYS A 121 -15.70 4.40 -17.92
CA LYS A 121 -16.76 5.36 -18.25
C LYS A 121 -17.24 6.12 -17.01
N GLU A 122 -17.43 5.41 -15.90
CA GLU A 122 -17.78 6.02 -14.61
C GLU A 122 -16.72 7.06 -14.19
N MET A 123 -15.44 6.74 -14.36
CA MET A 123 -14.35 7.70 -14.11
C MET A 123 -14.42 8.93 -15.04
N ALA A 124 -14.76 8.74 -16.31
CA ALA A 124 -14.92 9.87 -17.24
C ALA A 124 -16.08 10.78 -16.79
N ASP A 125 -17.21 10.19 -16.41
CA ASP A 125 -18.36 10.92 -15.89
C ASP A 125 -18.02 11.67 -14.59
N GLU A 126 -17.15 11.12 -13.73
CA GLU A 126 -16.68 11.81 -12.51
C GLU A 126 -15.79 13.02 -12.81
N VAL A 127 -14.94 12.95 -13.84
CA VAL A 127 -14.08 14.08 -14.24
C VAL A 127 -14.87 15.21 -14.87
N GLU A 128 -15.99 14.90 -15.53
CA GLU A 128 -16.87 15.89 -16.17
C GLU A 128 -17.90 16.51 -15.20
N LYS A 129 -18.02 15.99 -13.98
CA LYS A 129 -18.89 16.57 -12.94
C LYS A 129 -18.23 17.80 -12.31
N ASP A 130 -19.05 18.86 -12.15
CA ASP A 130 -18.71 20.16 -11.55
C ASP A 130 -18.06 20.06 -10.15
#